data_AF-G5R0Z3-F1
#
_entry.id   AF-G5R0Z3-F1
#
_cell.length_a   1.000
_cell.length_b   1.000
_cell.length_c   1.000
_cell.angle_alpha   90.00
_cell.angle_beta   90.00
_cell.angle_gamma   90.00
#
_symmetry.space_group_name_H-M   'P 1'
#
loop_
_entity.id
_entity.type
_entity.pdbx_description
1 polymer ?
#
loop_
_entity_poly.entity_id
_entity_poly.type
_entity_poly.pdbx_seq_one_letter_code
_entity_poly.pdbx_strand_id
1 'polypeptide(L)' 'MVRIYTLTLAPSLDSATITPQIYPEGKLRCSAPVFEPGGGGINVARAIAHLGG' A
#
# COMPACT_ATOMS: atom_id res chain seq x y z
N MET A 1 -2.54 -20.92 -19.97
CA MET A 1 -2.19 -20.54 -18.57
C MET A 1 -3.39 -20.85 -17.69
N VAL A 2 -3.18 -21.38 -16.47
CA VAL A 2 -4.29 -21.57 -15.51
C VAL A 2 -4.61 -20.24 -14.83
N ARG A 3 -5.86 -20.05 -14.38
CA ARG A 3 -6.26 -18.81 -13.68
C ARG A 3 -5.61 -18.74 -12.29
N ILE A 4 -5.17 -17.54 -11.90
CA ILE A 4 -4.53 -17.26 -10.61
C ILE A 4 -5.50 -16.44 -9.75
N TYR A 5 -5.61 -16.79 -8.47
CA TYR A 5 -6.43 -16.08 -7.49
C TYR A 5 -5.62 -15.80 -6.22
N THR A 6 -5.89 -14.66 -5.59
CA THR A 6 -5.29 -14.26 -4.32
C THR A 6 -6.38 -13.97 -3.30
N LEU A 7 -6.15 -14.33 -2.03
CA LEU A 7 -7.06 -14.03 -0.92
C LEU A 7 -6.36 -13.09 0.07
N THR A 8 -7.06 -12.03 0.47
CA THR A 8 -6.62 -11.13 1.56
C THR A 8 -7.76 -10.99 2.56
N LEU A 9 -7.67 -11.71 3.69
CA LEU A 9 -8.70 -11.66 4.74
C LEU A 9 -8.70 -10.33 5.51
N ALA A 10 -7.55 -9.68 5.60
CA ALA A 10 -7.36 -8.39 6.24
C ALA A 10 -6.79 -7.38 5.22
N PRO A 11 -7.61 -6.84 4.30
CA PRO A 11 -7.18 -5.81 3.36
C PRO A 11 -7.00 -4.47 4.06
N SER A 12 -6.24 -3.56 3.43
CA SER A 12 -6.05 -2.19 3.93
C SER A 12 -6.17 -1.15 2.82
N LEU A 13 -6.47 0.08 3.23
CA LEU A 13 -6.26 1.28 2.44
C LEU A 13 -5.02 1.97 2.98
N ASP A 14 -3.90 1.82 2.28
CA ASP A 14 -2.61 2.34 2.72
C ASP A 14 -2.55 3.85 2.45
N SER A 15 -1.96 4.62 3.37
CA SER A 15 -1.78 6.07 3.26
C SER A 15 -0.29 6.40 3.31
N ALA A 16 0.27 6.86 2.21
CA ALA A 16 1.66 7.31 2.12
C ALA A 16 1.72 8.84 2.23
N THR A 17 2.61 9.37 3.07
CA THR A 17 2.81 10.82 3.23
C THR A 17 4.27 11.13 3.52
N ILE A 18 4.67 12.39 3.34
CA ILE A 18 6.04 12.86 3.56
C ILE A 18 6.05 13.90 4.69
N THR A 19 7.08 13.86 5.54
CA THR A 19 7.41 14.88 6.55
C THR A 19 8.90 15.22 6.43
N PRO A 20 9.35 16.46 6.68
CA PRO A 20 10.77 16.83 6.57
C PRO A 20 11.69 16.12 7.56
N GLN A 21 11.21 15.89 8.79
CA GLN A 21 11.97 15.29 9.89
C GLN A 21 11.06 14.50 10.83
N ILE A 22 11.65 13.64 11.64
CA ILE A 22 10.99 12.83 12.67
C ILE A 22 11.59 13.12 14.05
N TYR A 23 10.75 13.49 15.00
CA TYR A 23 11.12 13.78 16.39
C TYR A 23 9.87 13.68 17.30
N PRO A 24 10.01 13.41 18.61
CA PRO A 24 8.88 13.26 19.53
C PRO A 24 8.26 14.61 19.96
N GLU A 25 7.12 14.55 20.67
CA GLU A 25 6.34 15.66 21.27
C GLU A 25 5.71 16.67 20.31
N GLY A 26 6.47 17.14 19.32
CA GLY A 26 6.01 18.15 18.37
C GLY A 26 5.01 17.61 17.34
N LYS A 27 4.20 18.52 16.78
CA LYS A 27 3.33 18.20 15.64
C LYS A 27 4.18 18.03 14.38
N LEU A 28 4.32 16.80 13.91
CA LEU A 28 4.91 16.50 12.61
C LEU A 28 3.89 16.83 11.51
N ARG A 29 4.16 17.89 10.74
CA ARG A 29 3.29 18.30 9.63
C ARG A 29 3.60 17.46 8.39
N CYS A 30 2.62 16.67 7.98
CA CYS A 30 2.70 15.79 6.82
C CYS A 30 2.10 16.45 5.58
N SER A 31 2.56 16.06 4.40
CA SER A 31 1.91 16.38 3.12
C SER A 31 0.49 15.80 3.02
N ALA A 32 -0.25 16.14 1.96
CA ALA A 32 -1.46 15.40 1.63
C ALA A 32 -1.10 13.92 1.35
N PRO A 33 -1.87 12.94 1.87
CA PRO A 33 -1.57 11.54 1.67
C PRO A 33 -1.90 11.09 0.24
N VAL A 34 -1.11 10.15 -0.27
CA VAL A 34 -1.43 9.34 -1.46
C VAL A 34 -1.97 8.00 -0.97
N PHE A 35 -3.10 7.57 -1.53
CA PHE A 35 -3.75 6.32 -1.13
C PHE A 35 -3.40 5.18 -2.09
N GLU A 36 -3.11 4.01 -1.53
CA GLU A 36 -2.81 2.80 -2.30
C GLU A 36 -3.61 1.59 -1.77
N PRO A 37 -3.96 0.61 -2.61
CA PRO A 37 -4.51 -0.66 -2.15
C PRO A 37 -3.45 -1.46 -1.38
N GLY A 38 -3.77 -1.90 -0.18
CA GLY A 38 -2.88 -2.65 0.69
C GLY A 38 -3.41 -4.04 1.06
N GLY A 39 -2.48 -4.92 1.43
CA GLY A 39 -2.77 -6.30 1.83
C GLY A 39 -2.05 -7.34 0.98
N GLY A 40 -1.70 -8.48 1.60
CA GLY A 40 -0.79 -9.47 1.01
C GLY A 40 -1.23 -9.99 -0.36
N GLY A 41 -2.46 -10.51 -0.46
CA GLY A 41 -2.98 -11.02 -1.73
C GLY A 41 -3.22 -9.90 -2.76
N ILE A 42 -3.69 -8.73 -2.33
CA ILE A 42 -3.86 -7.55 -3.19
C ILE A 42 -2.53 -7.13 -3.83
N ASN A 43 -1.46 -7.04 -3.04
CA ASN A 43 -0.13 -6.68 -3.53
C ASN A 43 0.48 -7.77 -4.42
N VAL A 44 0.22 -9.06 -4.15
CA VAL A 44 0.58 -10.15 -5.07
C VAL A 44 -0.14 -10.01 -6.41
N ALA A 45 -1.45 -9.74 -6.41
CA ALA A 45 -2.21 -9.54 -7.64
C ALA A 45 -1.70 -8.34 -8.45
N ARG A 46 -1.37 -7.22 -7.80
CA ARG A 46 -0.74 -6.05 -8.44
C ARG A 46 0.62 -6.39 -9.04
N ALA A 47 1.45 -7.15 -8.33
CA ALA A 47 2.75 -7.57 -8.84
C ALA A 47 2.61 -8.47 -10.08
N ILE A 48 1.66 -9.41 -10.09
CA ILE A 48 1.36 -10.24 -11.28
C ILE A 48 0.99 -9.35 -12.47
N ALA A 49 0.10 -8.37 -12.26
CA ALA A 49 -0.32 -7.45 -13.32
C ALA A 49 0.85 -6.61 -13.88
N HIS A 50 1.75 -6.11 -13.02
CA HIS A 50 2.94 -5.38 -13.46
C HIS A 50 3.93 -6.23 -14.26
N LEU A 51 3.89 -7.55 -14.11
CA LEU A 51 4.73 -8.51 -14.84
C LEU A 51 4.03 -9.09 -16.08
N GLY A 52 2.83 -8.60 -16.43
CA GLY A 52 2.09 -9.02 -17.62
C GLY A 52 1.32 -10.34 -17.48
N GLY A 53 1.07 -10.78 -16.25
CA GLY A 53 0.23 -11.94 -15.95
C GLY A 53 -1.26 -11.66 -15.91
#